data_AF-A0A142X9J3-F1
#
_entry.id   AF-A0A142X9J3-F1
#
_cell.length_a   1.000
_cell.length_b   1.000
_cell.length_c   1.000
_cell.angle_alpha   90.00
_cell.angle_beta   90.00
_cell.angle_gamma   90.00
#
_symmetry.space_group_name_H-M   'P 1'
#
loop_
_entity.id
_entity.type
_entity.pdbx_description
1 polymer ?
#
loop_
_entity_poly.entity_id
_entity_poly.type
_entity_poly.pdbx_seq_one_letter_code
_entity_poly.pdbx_strand_id
1 'polypeptide(L)'
;MNEREALLRAICDNPDDDTPRLVFADWLQENGDEARAEFIRVSCAMRTPDLPDAEFRAISARAEHLRRTHGSDWKYELPQMPLSVMYSTQHRYVPPGLQWGEFRRGFIESVRITDEGIALFLKDQDRIFATTPIREIDIGRSKIPSSRGTFRSFRYFHRIEVICNTLNQEWGWGARPQIAAFLDYPQLSRLRAVHLIGDARGLAEAEPVLRPILGDRLILTLEIIHPRRR
;
A
#
# COMPACT_ATOMS: atom_id res chain seq x y z
N MET A 1 -14.97 20.84 -8.58
CA MET A 1 -14.32 19.59 -8.99
C MET A 1 -13.77 19.84 -10.37
N ASN A 2 -12.45 19.79 -10.53
CA ASN A 2 -11.84 19.91 -11.86
C ASN A 2 -11.87 18.55 -12.58
N GLU A 3 -11.69 18.55 -13.90
CA GLU A 3 -11.74 17.34 -14.73
C GLU A 3 -10.77 16.27 -14.24
N ARG A 4 -9.53 16.66 -13.89
CA ARG A 4 -8.51 15.78 -13.32
C ARG A 4 -9.01 15.03 -12.07
N GLU A 5 -9.65 15.73 -11.14
CA GLU A 5 -10.22 15.16 -9.92
C GLU A 5 -11.34 14.15 -10.22
N ALA A 6 -12.20 14.45 -11.20
CA ALA A 6 -13.27 13.55 -11.61
C ALA A 6 -12.71 12.24 -12.20
N LEU A 7 -11.67 12.34 -13.05
CA LEU A 7 -10.99 11.18 -13.62
C LEU A 7 -10.29 10.33 -12.54
N LEU A 8 -9.55 10.97 -11.62
CA LEU A 8 -8.93 10.25 -10.50
C LEU A 8 -9.96 9.57 -9.60
N ARG A 9 -11.10 10.21 -9.36
CA ARG A 9 -12.19 9.61 -8.58
C ARG A 9 -12.77 8.37 -9.28
N ALA A 10 -12.97 8.42 -10.60
CA ALA A 10 -13.44 7.27 -11.36
C ALA A 10 -12.50 6.06 -11.26
N ILE A 11 -11.18 6.31 -11.28
CA ILE A 11 -10.15 5.27 -11.05
C ILE A 11 -10.24 4.70 -9.64
N CYS A 12 -10.38 5.56 -8.64
CA CYS A 12 -10.50 5.12 -7.26
C CYS A 12 -11.76 4.26 -7.06
N ASP A 13 -12.88 4.65 -7.67
CA ASP A 13 -14.17 3.97 -7.53
C ASP A 13 -14.21 2.62 -8.27
N ASN A 14 -13.43 2.49 -9.35
CA ASN A 14 -13.31 1.26 -10.14
C ASN A 14 -11.84 0.79 -10.23
N PRO A 15 -11.21 0.41 -9.11
CA PRO A 15 -9.77 0.18 -9.06
C PRO A 15 -9.33 -1.14 -9.74
N ASP A 16 -10.26 -1.96 -10.23
CA ASP A 16 -9.92 -3.15 -11.03
C ASP A 16 -10.04 -2.94 -12.54
N ASP A 17 -10.75 -1.88 -12.94
CA ASP A 17 -10.97 -1.52 -14.33
C ASP A 17 -9.81 -0.68 -14.86
N ASP A 18 -9.28 -1.07 -16.01
CA ASP A 18 -8.21 -0.34 -16.68
C ASP A 18 -8.78 0.78 -17.57
N THR A 19 -10.07 0.76 -17.94
CA THR A 19 -10.72 1.82 -18.72
C THR A 19 -10.58 3.22 -18.10
N PRO A 20 -10.95 3.50 -16.84
CA PRO A 20 -10.78 4.84 -16.26
C PRO A 20 -9.30 5.24 -16.15
N ARG A 21 -8.38 4.27 -16.04
CA ARG A 21 -6.94 4.54 -16.05
C ARG A 21 -6.47 5.00 -17.43
N LEU A 22 -6.94 4.34 -18.49
CA LEU A 22 -6.62 4.69 -19.88
C LEU A 22 -7.21 6.04 -20.29
N VAL A 23 -8.45 6.35 -19.88
CA VAL A 23 -9.04 7.69 -20.10
C VAL A 23 -8.21 8.77 -19.41
N PHE A 24 -7.73 8.52 -18.19
CA PHE A 24 -6.83 9.47 -17.52
C PHE A 24 -5.46 9.59 -18.20
N ALA A 25 -4.95 8.51 -18.80
CA ALA A 25 -3.73 8.57 -19.60
C ALA A 25 -3.93 9.44 -20.86
N ASP A 26 -5.08 9.36 -21.52
CA ASP A 26 -5.40 10.24 -22.66
C ASP A 26 -5.44 11.71 -22.22
N TRP A 27 -6.11 12.00 -21.10
CA TRP A 27 -6.14 13.34 -20.52
C TRP A 27 -4.74 13.85 -20.16
N LEU A 28 -3.87 13.02 -19.56
CA LEU A 28 -2.49 13.41 -19.23
C LEU A 28 -1.69 13.78 -20.49
N GLN A 29 -1.83 13.02 -21.56
CA GLN A 29 -1.16 13.29 -22.84
C GLN A 29 -1.63 14.64 -23.43
N GLU A 30 -2.94 14.89 -23.43
CA GLU A 30 -3.51 16.16 -23.89
C GLU A 30 -3.06 17.37 -23.05
N ASN A 31 -2.72 17.12 -21.78
CA ASN A 31 -2.27 18.15 -20.83
C ASN A 31 -0.73 18.20 -20.67
N GLY A 32 0.02 17.53 -21.56
CA GLY A 32 1.49 17.64 -21.64
C GLY A 32 2.30 16.72 -20.73
N ASP A 33 1.67 15.73 -20.08
CA ASP A 33 2.34 14.70 -19.28
C ASP A 33 2.38 13.36 -20.02
N GLU A 34 3.05 13.35 -21.18
CA GLU A 34 3.17 12.17 -22.04
C GLU A 34 3.86 11.00 -21.35
N ALA A 35 4.87 11.26 -20.51
CA ALA A 35 5.62 10.23 -19.82
C ALA A 35 4.74 9.44 -18.84
N ARG A 36 3.86 10.11 -18.10
CA ARG A 36 2.94 9.46 -17.18
C ARG A 36 1.80 8.77 -17.91
N ALA A 37 1.29 9.38 -18.98
CA ALA A 37 0.31 8.75 -19.86
C ALA A 37 0.82 7.41 -20.39
N GLU A 38 2.03 7.40 -20.96
CA GLU A 38 2.69 6.19 -21.45
C GLU A 38 2.87 5.17 -20.32
N PHE A 39 3.36 5.61 -19.14
CA PHE A 39 3.58 4.73 -18.00
C PHE A 39 2.31 4.00 -17.56
N ILE A 40 1.17 4.69 -17.52
CA ILE A 40 -0.13 4.08 -17.19
C ILE A 40 -0.51 3.04 -18.24
N ARG A 41 -0.40 3.37 -19.53
CA ARG A 41 -0.76 2.45 -20.63
C ARG A 41 0.07 1.18 -20.61
N VAL A 42 1.40 1.30 -20.53
CA VAL A 42 2.29 0.11 -20.45
C VAL A 42 2.05 -0.69 -19.17
N SER A 43 1.75 -0.02 -18.05
CA SER A 43 1.44 -0.69 -16.80
C SER A 43 0.13 -1.46 -16.81
N CYS A 44 -0.89 -0.99 -17.55
CA CYS A 44 -2.13 -1.72 -17.76
C CYS A 44 -1.91 -2.89 -18.74
N ALA A 45 -1.18 -2.66 -19.83
CA ALA A 45 -0.89 -3.69 -20.83
C ALA A 45 -0.15 -4.91 -20.26
N MET A 46 0.69 -4.74 -19.24
CA MET A 46 1.35 -5.87 -18.54
C MET A 46 0.38 -6.89 -17.92
N ARG A 47 -0.92 -6.59 -17.80
CA ARG A 47 -1.94 -7.53 -17.31
C ARG A 47 -2.67 -8.30 -18.41
N THR A 48 -2.39 -8.01 -19.69
CA THR A 48 -2.99 -8.74 -20.80
C THR A 48 -2.60 -10.22 -20.69
N PRO A 49 -3.58 -11.14 -20.56
CA PRO A 49 -3.30 -12.57 -20.55
C PRO A 49 -2.61 -13.00 -21.85
N ASP A 50 -1.73 -14.00 -21.75
CA ASP A 50 -1.10 -14.66 -22.90
C ASP A 50 -0.24 -13.75 -23.81
N LEU A 51 0.24 -12.63 -23.27
CA LEU A 51 1.24 -11.79 -23.95
C LEU A 51 2.49 -12.62 -24.31
N PRO A 52 2.98 -12.55 -25.56
CA PRO A 52 4.24 -13.18 -25.93
C PRO A 52 5.38 -12.68 -25.05
N ASP A 53 6.24 -13.60 -24.59
CA ASP A 53 7.35 -13.30 -23.68
C ASP A 53 8.23 -12.12 -24.13
N ALA A 54 8.50 -12.01 -25.43
CA ALA A 54 9.31 -10.93 -25.99
C ALA A 54 8.62 -9.57 -25.83
N GLU A 55 7.31 -9.52 -26.03
CA GLU A 55 6.50 -8.32 -25.88
C GLU A 55 6.35 -7.94 -24.40
N PHE A 56 6.07 -8.92 -23.52
CA PHE A 56 6.03 -8.70 -22.08
C PHE A 56 7.35 -8.12 -21.56
N ARG A 57 8.50 -8.66 -22.00
CA ARG A 57 9.82 -8.14 -21.64
C ARG A 57 10.03 -6.70 -22.12
N ALA A 58 9.61 -6.37 -23.34
CA ALA A 58 9.73 -5.03 -23.88
C ALA A 58 8.87 -4.01 -23.11
N ILE A 59 7.60 -4.35 -22.86
CA ILE A 59 6.66 -3.52 -22.08
C ILE A 59 7.16 -3.33 -20.65
N SER A 60 7.60 -4.41 -19.99
CA SER A 60 8.12 -4.36 -18.62
C SER A 60 9.40 -3.52 -18.52
N ALA A 61 10.33 -3.67 -19.48
CA ALA A 61 11.52 -2.83 -19.55
C ALA A 61 11.18 -1.34 -19.74
N ARG A 62 10.18 -1.04 -20.58
CA ARG A 62 9.73 0.34 -20.79
C ARG A 62 9.06 0.92 -19.54
N ALA A 63 8.19 0.16 -18.88
CA ALA A 63 7.54 0.55 -17.64
C ALA A 63 8.58 0.82 -16.54
N GLU A 64 9.59 -0.04 -16.39
CA GLU A 64 10.67 0.13 -15.41
C GLU A 64 11.51 1.37 -15.73
N HIS A 65 11.83 1.61 -17.01
CA HIS A 65 12.54 2.82 -17.41
C HIS A 65 11.77 4.09 -17.01
N LEU A 66 10.49 4.18 -17.37
CA LEU A 66 9.64 5.32 -17.01
C LEU A 66 9.52 5.50 -15.49
N ARG A 67 9.31 4.40 -14.75
CA ARG A 67 9.25 4.41 -13.27
C ARG A 67 10.55 4.92 -12.65
N ARG A 68 11.71 4.48 -13.13
CA ARG A 68 13.01 4.92 -12.60
C ARG A 68 13.30 6.37 -12.91
N THR A 69 12.91 6.84 -14.10
CA THR A 69 13.19 8.20 -14.55
C THR A 69 12.26 9.23 -13.89
N HIS A 70 10.96 8.93 -13.77
CA HIS A 70 9.94 9.91 -13.37
C HIS A 70 9.17 9.55 -12.09
N GLY A 71 9.29 8.32 -11.60
CA GLY A 71 8.45 7.80 -10.51
C GLY A 71 8.58 8.59 -9.20
N SER A 72 9.74 9.20 -8.94
CA SER A 72 9.92 10.10 -7.80
C SER A 72 9.01 11.33 -7.90
N ASP A 73 8.98 11.99 -9.07
CA ASP A 73 8.18 13.19 -9.33
C ASP A 73 6.69 12.90 -9.17
N TRP A 74 6.23 11.78 -9.71
CA TRP A 74 4.84 11.34 -9.55
C TRP A 74 4.49 11.01 -8.09
N LYS A 75 5.44 10.45 -7.31
CA LYS A 75 5.26 10.23 -5.86
C LYS A 75 5.20 11.54 -5.09
N TYR A 76 5.87 12.61 -5.55
CA TYR A 76 5.82 13.93 -4.91
C TYR A 76 4.45 14.61 -4.99
N GLU A 77 3.59 14.23 -5.94
CA GLU A 77 2.22 14.75 -6.04
C GLU A 77 1.28 14.24 -4.93
N LEU A 78 1.59 13.08 -4.35
CA LEU A 78 0.83 12.52 -3.23
C LEU A 78 1.08 13.35 -1.96
N PRO A 79 0.21 13.26 -0.93
CA PRO A 79 0.47 13.93 0.34
C PRO A 79 1.87 13.59 0.88
N GLN A 80 2.69 14.62 1.04
CA GLN A 80 4.07 14.48 1.50
C GLN A 80 4.10 14.40 3.02
N MET A 81 5.03 13.60 3.53
CA MET A 81 5.39 13.64 4.94
C MET A 81 6.23 14.89 5.23
N PRO A 82 5.96 15.65 6.30
CA PRO A 82 6.96 16.58 6.81
C PRO A 82 8.20 15.77 7.20
N LEU A 83 9.36 16.14 6.67
CA LEU A 83 10.65 15.50 6.94
C LEU A 83 10.92 15.50 8.46
N SER A 84 10.59 14.41 9.16
CA SER A 84 11.13 14.17 10.49
C SER A 84 12.51 13.55 10.33
N VAL A 85 13.51 14.40 10.48
CA VAL A 85 14.93 14.15 10.77
C VAL A 85 15.40 12.70 10.62
N MET A 86 16.15 12.44 9.54
CA MET A 86 16.92 11.21 9.35
C MET A 86 18.07 11.16 10.37
N TYR A 87 17.89 10.49 11.51
CA TYR A 87 19.03 10.01 12.30
C TYR A 87 18.82 8.58 12.77
N SER A 88 19.61 7.65 12.23
CA SER A 88 20.41 6.72 13.04
C SER A 88 21.36 5.92 12.14
N THR A 89 22.65 6.05 12.41
CA THR A 89 23.78 5.43 11.74
C THR A 89 24.01 3.95 12.08
N GLN A 90 23.04 3.21 12.65
CA GLN A 90 23.32 1.84 13.11
C GLN A 90 22.23 0.77 12.88
N HIS A 91 21.03 1.09 12.40
CA HIS A 91 20.00 0.08 12.17
C HIS A 91 19.23 0.38 10.89
N ARG A 92 18.84 -0.66 10.15
CA ARG A 92 17.94 -0.62 8.99
C ARG A 92 16.58 -0.05 9.45
N TYR A 93 16.50 1.27 9.58
CA TYR A 93 15.38 2.01 10.14
C TYR A 93 14.45 2.42 9.00
N VAL A 94 13.22 1.93 9.04
CA VAL A 94 12.15 2.34 8.14
C VAL A 94 11.80 3.79 8.51
N PRO A 95 11.88 4.78 7.60
CA PRO A 95 11.60 6.17 7.94
C PRO A 95 10.21 6.34 8.59
N PRO A 96 10.08 7.10 9.69
CA PRO A 96 8.78 7.39 10.29
C PRO A 96 7.87 8.15 9.30
N GLY A 97 6.56 8.08 9.54
CA GLY A 97 5.53 8.69 8.72
C GLY A 97 4.77 7.73 7.78
N LEU A 98 4.46 8.23 6.58
CA LEU A 98 3.77 7.56 5.48
C LEU A 98 4.77 7.22 4.39
N GLN A 99 4.73 5.99 3.91
CA GLN A 99 5.53 5.55 2.76
C GLN A 99 4.61 5.00 1.69
N TRP A 100 4.67 5.63 0.52
CA TRP A 100 3.96 5.18 -0.66
C TRP A 100 4.62 3.92 -1.22
N GLY A 101 3.83 2.89 -1.50
CA GLY A 101 4.33 1.66 -2.08
C GLY A 101 4.78 1.82 -3.53
N GLU A 102 4.92 0.69 -4.20
CA GLU A 102 5.26 0.66 -5.62
C GLU A 102 4.04 0.91 -6.50
N PHE A 103 4.33 1.39 -7.72
CA PHE A 103 3.30 1.56 -8.73
C PHE A 103 2.76 0.20 -9.18
N ARG A 104 1.44 0.11 -9.25
CA ARG A 104 0.67 -0.98 -9.84
C ARG A 104 -0.31 -0.35 -10.83
N ARG A 105 -0.27 -0.78 -12.09
CA ARG A 105 -1.11 -0.22 -13.17
C ARG A 105 -1.05 1.32 -13.26
N GLY A 106 0.14 1.89 -13.10
CA GLY A 106 0.35 3.34 -13.18
C GLY A 106 0.01 4.14 -11.91
N PHE A 107 -0.52 3.51 -10.86
CA PHE A 107 -0.92 4.17 -9.61
C PHE A 107 -0.34 3.51 -8.38
N ILE A 108 -0.39 4.20 -7.23
CA ILE A 108 0.03 3.62 -5.95
C ILE A 108 -1.20 3.06 -5.24
N GLU A 109 -1.20 1.75 -5.05
CA GLU A 109 -2.34 1.04 -4.44
C GLU A 109 -2.08 0.64 -2.98
N SER A 110 -0.87 0.91 -2.47
CA SER A 110 -0.45 0.56 -1.12
C SER A 110 0.21 1.73 -0.39
N VAL A 111 -0.03 1.81 0.92
CA VAL A 111 0.62 2.79 1.79
C VAL A 111 1.04 2.12 3.09
N ARG A 112 2.29 2.36 3.49
CA ARG A 112 2.78 1.99 4.82
C ARG A 112 2.61 3.16 5.78
N ILE A 113 2.06 2.89 6.95
CA ILE A 113 1.72 3.84 7.99
C ILE A 113 2.43 3.39 9.27
N THR A 114 3.33 4.24 9.77
CA THR A 114 3.94 4.10 11.10
C THR A 114 3.15 4.90 12.14
N ASP A 115 3.44 4.73 13.43
CA ASP A 115 2.71 5.39 14.52
C ASP A 115 2.69 6.93 14.34
N GLU A 116 3.79 7.51 13.86
CA GLU A 116 3.95 8.94 13.58
C GLU A 116 3.10 9.43 12.40
N GLY A 117 2.83 8.53 11.44
CA GLY A 117 2.08 8.85 10.21
C GLY A 117 0.57 8.79 10.35
N ILE A 118 0.04 8.15 11.40
CA ILE A 118 -1.41 7.88 11.53
C ILE A 118 -2.21 9.18 11.55
N ALA A 119 -1.79 10.18 12.33
CA ALA A 119 -2.54 11.43 12.45
C ALA A 119 -2.62 12.17 11.10
N LEU A 120 -1.53 12.21 10.33
CA LEU A 120 -1.52 12.82 9.00
C LEU A 120 -2.39 12.03 8.02
N PHE A 121 -2.28 10.69 8.04
CA PHE A 121 -3.10 9.83 7.20
C PHE A 121 -4.59 10.05 7.44
N LEU A 122 -5.02 10.10 8.70
CA LEU A 122 -6.42 10.30 9.05
C LEU A 122 -6.89 11.73 8.75
N LYS A 123 -6.02 12.72 8.86
CA LYS A 123 -6.32 14.11 8.47
C LYS A 123 -6.54 14.23 6.97
N ASP A 124 -5.67 13.62 6.17
CA ASP A 124 -5.66 13.76 4.70
C ASP A 124 -6.39 12.62 3.97
N GLN A 125 -7.05 11.70 4.70
CA GLN A 125 -7.66 10.49 4.12
C GLN A 125 -8.56 10.79 2.92
N ASP A 126 -9.39 11.84 2.96
CA ASP A 126 -10.28 12.13 1.82
C ASP A 126 -9.51 12.51 0.56
N ARG A 127 -8.42 13.27 0.71
CA ARG A 127 -7.54 13.61 -0.41
C ARG A 127 -6.83 12.36 -0.91
N ILE A 128 -6.25 11.54 -0.02
CA ILE A 128 -5.52 10.32 -0.39
C ILE A 128 -6.43 9.40 -1.21
N PHE A 129 -7.62 9.09 -0.69
CA PHE A 129 -8.57 8.16 -1.32
C PHE A 129 -9.33 8.76 -2.51
N ALA A 130 -9.18 10.06 -2.79
CA ALA A 130 -9.69 10.69 -4.00
C ALA A 130 -8.65 10.76 -5.13
N THR A 131 -7.35 10.69 -4.82
CA THR A 131 -6.27 10.86 -5.81
C THR A 131 -5.53 9.57 -6.15
N THR A 132 -5.68 8.51 -5.35
CA THR A 132 -5.00 7.24 -5.62
C THR A 132 -5.82 6.03 -5.13
N PRO A 133 -5.91 4.94 -5.91
CA PRO A 133 -6.70 3.74 -5.59
C PRO A 133 -6.06 2.87 -4.50
N ILE A 134 -5.90 3.42 -3.29
CA ILE A 134 -5.37 2.69 -2.13
C ILE A 134 -6.31 1.57 -1.73
N ARG A 135 -5.76 0.36 -1.64
CA ARG A 135 -6.45 -0.87 -1.25
C ARG A 135 -5.64 -1.75 -0.31
N GLU A 136 -4.37 -1.43 -0.14
CA GLU A 136 -3.46 -2.12 0.76
C GLU A 136 -2.92 -1.13 1.79
N ILE A 137 -3.05 -1.48 3.07
CA ILE A 137 -2.45 -0.71 4.16
C ILE A 137 -1.44 -1.59 4.87
N ASP A 138 -0.20 -1.14 4.93
CA ASP A 138 0.84 -1.73 5.75
C ASP A 138 0.96 -0.94 7.04
N ILE A 139 0.61 -1.55 8.17
CA ILE A 139 0.73 -0.91 9.48
C ILE A 139 2.07 -1.22 10.16
N GLY A 140 3.08 -1.62 9.39
CA GLY A 140 4.48 -1.72 9.76
C GLY A 140 4.72 -2.44 11.09
N ARG A 141 5.55 -1.82 11.94
CA ARG A 141 5.85 -2.25 13.31
C ARG A 141 5.01 -1.52 14.36
N SER A 142 3.91 -0.90 13.92
CA SER A 142 3.15 0.03 14.72
C SER A 142 2.40 -0.66 15.87
N LYS A 143 2.26 0.00 17.02
CA LYS A 143 1.54 -0.54 18.20
C LYS A 143 0.02 -0.43 18.10
N ILE A 144 -0.49 -0.29 16.88
CA ILE A 144 -1.83 0.20 16.54
C ILE A 144 -3.01 -0.52 17.25
N PRO A 145 -2.92 -1.76 17.78
CA PRO A 145 -4.08 -2.32 18.49
C PRO A 145 -4.35 -1.72 19.88
N SER A 146 -3.40 -0.99 20.51
CA SER A 146 -3.67 -0.42 21.84
C SER A 146 -4.41 0.92 21.82
N SER A 147 -4.46 1.62 20.69
CA SER A 147 -5.22 2.86 20.55
C SER A 147 -6.62 2.59 19.97
N ARG A 148 -7.49 1.97 20.77
CA ARG A 148 -8.94 1.74 20.48
C ARG A 148 -9.72 2.96 19.96
N GLY A 149 -9.13 4.16 19.96
CA GLY A 149 -9.72 5.40 19.45
C GLY A 149 -9.24 5.85 18.07
N THR A 150 -7.97 5.62 17.68
CA THR A 150 -7.35 6.38 16.59
C THR A 150 -7.92 6.02 15.22
N PHE A 151 -8.10 4.73 14.92
CA PHE A 151 -8.68 4.31 13.64
C PHE A 151 -10.22 4.37 13.57
N ARG A 152 -10.91 4.77 14.65
CA ARG A 152 -12.38 4.93 14.62
C ARG A 152 -12.83 5.99 13.62
N SER A 153 -11.99 6.97 13.34
CA SER A 153 -12.26 8.06 12.39
C SER A 153 -11.86 7.71 10.95
N PHE A 154 -11.31 6.52 10.71
CA PHE A 154 -10.97 6.09 9.36
C PHE A 154 -12.23 5.69 8.59
N ARG A 155 -12.51 6.38 7.49
CA ARG A 155 -13.76 6.25 6.71
C ARG A 155 -13.69 5.22 5.58
N TYR A 156 -12.49 4.84 5.16
CA TYR A 156 -12.26 4.07 3.93
C TYR A 156 -11.94 2.59 4.16
N PHE A 157 -12.28 2.02 5.33
CA PHE A 157 -12.13 0.59 5.62
C PHE A 157 -12.73 -0.32 4.54
N HIS A 158 -13.86 0.07 3.97
CA HIS A 158 -14.58 -0.69 2.93
C HIS A 158 -13.82 -0.80 1.60
N ARG A 159 -12.74 -0.02 1.39
CA ARG A 159 -11.87 -0.10 0.20
C ARG A 159 -10.63 -0.96 0.43
N ILE A 160 -10.34 -1.33 1.68
CA ILE A 160 -9.13 -2.06 2.01
C ILE A 160 -9.34 -3.55 1.76
N GLU A 161 -8.49 -4.09 0.88
CA GLU A 161 -8.47 -5.49 0.48
C GLU A 161 -7.36 -6.27 1.19
N VAL A 162 -6.24 -5.60 1.49
CA VAL A 162 -5.05 -6.23 2.08
C VAL A 162 -4.55 -5.40 3.26
N ILE A 163 -4.25 -6.08 4.37
CA ILE A 163 -3.56 -5.49 5.50
C ILE A 163 -2.22 -6.20 5.69
N CYS A 164 -1.13 -5.44 5.67
CA CYS A 164 0.21 -5.93 5.91
C CYS A 164 0.67 -5.52 7.31
N ASN A 165 1.35 -6.40 8.04
CA ASN A 165 2.01 -6.08 9.29
C ASN A 165 3.34 -6.80 9.43
N THR A 166 4.35 -6.11 9.96
CA THR A 166 5.66 -6.68 10.23
C THR A 166 5.81 -6.98 11.72
N LEU A 167 5.94 -8.26 12.07
CA LEU A 167 6.20 -8.76 13.42
C LEU A 167 7.70 -8.75 13.72
N ASN A 168 8.08 -8.24 14.89
CA ASN A 168 9.38 -8.51 15.50
C ASN A 168 9.24 -8.76 17.01
N GLN A 169 10.33 -9.14 17.67
CA GLN A 169 10.37 -9.54 19.08
C GLN A 169 9.89 -8.47 20.08
N GLU A 170 9.80 -7.20 19.69
CA GLU A 170 9.37 -6.08 20.54
C GLU A 170 8.02 -5.47 20.09
N TRP A 171 7.71 -5.53 18.79
CA TRP A 171 6.66 -4.78 18.11
C TRP A 171 6.02 -5.65 17.02
N GLY A 172 4.73 -5.94 17.15
CA GLY A 172 3.98 -6.78 16.22
C GLY A 172 2.63 -7.19 16.79
N TRP A 173 1.82 -7.88 15.98
CA TRP A 173 0.52 -8.42 16.35
C TRP A 173 0.53 -9.58 17.37
N GLY A 174 1.60 -9.72 18.16
CA GLY A 174 1.76 -10.82 19.12
C GLY A 174 0.51 -11.01 19.98
N ALA A 175 -0.17 -12.15 19.79
CA ALA A 175 -1.25 -12.75 20.58
C ALA A 175 -2.23 -11.79 21.31
N ARG A 176 -2.62 -10.68 20.69
CA ARG A 176 -3.45 -9.65 21.33
C ARG A 176 -4.91 -9.73 20.88
N PRO A 177 -5.89 -9.92 21.80
CA PRO A 177 -7.32 -9.94 21.47
C PRO A 177 -7.82 -8.68 20.73
N GLN A 178 -7.13 -7.55 20.88
CA GLN A 178 -7.46 -6.30 20.19
C GLN A 178 -7.34 -6.40 18.66
N ILE A 179 -6.52 -7.34 18.18
CA ILE A 179 -6.22 -7.54 16.76
C ILE A 179 -7.30 -8.35 16.11
N ALA A 180 -7.72 -9.43 16.78
CA ALA A 180 -8.92 -10.17 16.45
C ALA A 180 -10.11 -9.22 16.28
N ALA A 181 -10.35 -8.34 17.25
CA ALA A 181 -11.43 -7.37 17.22
C ALA A 181 -11.29 -6.32 16.09
N PHE A 182 -10.07 -5.96 15.71
CA PHE A 182 -9.84 -5.04 14.58
C PHE A 182 -10.04 -5.73 13.23
N LEU A 183 -9.69 -7.01 13.09
CA LEU A 183 -9.85 -7.75 11.84
C LEU A 183 -11.28 -8.25 11.63
N ASP A 184 -12.04 -8.40 12.72
CA ASP A 184 -13.47 -8.70 12.71
C ASP A 184 -14.35 -7.44 12.58
N TYR A 185 -13.76 -6.28 12.29
CA TYR A 185 -14.47 -5.02 12.17
C TYR A 185 -15.39 -5.06 10.92
N PRO A 186 -16.72 -4.92 11.04
CA PRO A 186 -17.65 -5.09 9.91
C PRO A 186 -17.37 -4.18 8.71
N GLN A 187 -16.70 -3.05 8.94
CA GLN A 187 -16.33 -2.08 7.91
C GLN A 187 -15.20 -2.59 7.00
N LEU A 188 -14.45 -3.62 7.38
CA LEU A 188 -13.44 -4.30 6.55
C LEU A 188 -14.09 -5.32 5.59
N SER A 189 -15.20 -4.93 4.95
CA SER A 189 -16.04 -5.82 4.15
C SER A 189 -15.38 -6.38 2.89
N ARG A 190 -14.29 -5.76 2.42
CA ARG A 190 -13.49 -6.20 1.26
C ARG A 190 -12.17 -6.87 1.62
N LEU A 191 -11.88 -7.05 2.91
CA LEU A 191 -10.63 -7.65 3.37
C LEU A 191 -10.52 -9.10 2.91
N ARG A 192 -9.63 -9.34 1.94
CA ARG A 192 -9.34 -10.66 1.36
C ARG A 192 -8.06 -11.27 1.91
N ALA A 193 -7.12 -10.46 2.38
CA ALA A 193 -5.83 -10.95 2.83
C ALA A 193 -5.24 -10.13 3.97
N VAL A 194 -4.57 -10.84 4.86
CA VAL A 194 -3.80 -10.29 5.98
C VAL A 194 -2.42 -10.91 5.89
N HIS A 195 -1.43 -10.10 5.55
CA HIS A 195 -0.06 -10.53 5.36
C HIS A 195 0.75 -10.22 6.62
N LEU A 196 1.23 -11.25 7.29
CA LEU A 196 2.16 -11.12 8.42
C LEU A 196 3.56 -11.46 7.94
N ILE A 197 4.47 -10.52 8.12
CA ILE A 197 5.88 -10.66 7.77
C ILE A 197 6.66 -10.68 9.07
N GLY A 198 7.50 -11.68 9.32
CA GLY A 198 8.24 -11.72 10.58
C GLY A 198 9.20 -12.89 10.72
N ASP A 199 9.82 -13.00 11.89
CA ASP A 199 10.64 -14.15 12.24
C ASP A 199 9.78 -15.40 12.52
N ALA A 200 10.41 -16.57 12.50
CA ALA A 200 9.71 -17.85 12.61
C ALA A 200 8.91 -17.95 13.92
N ARG A 201 9.44 -17.38 14.99
CA ARG A 201 8.83 -17.40 16.31
C ARG A 201 7.58 -16.52 16.35
N GLY A 202 7.67 -15.26 15.90
CA GLY A 202 6.55 -14.33 15.90
C GLY A 202 5.39 -14.83 15.04
N LEU A 203 5.68 -15.45 13.90
CA LEU A 203 4.66 -16.06 13.05
C LEU A 203 4.02 -17.29 13.71
N ALA A 204 4.82 -18.16 14.34
CA ALA A 204 4.31 -19.34 15.06
C ALA A 204 3.45 -18.96 16.29
N GLU A 205 3.74 -17.84 16.95
CA GLU A 205 2.92 -17.31 18.05
C GLU A 205 1.61 -16.65 17.55
N ALA A 206 1.65 -15.98 16.39
CA ALA A 206 0.49 -15.26 15.85
C ALA A 206 -0.52 -16.18 15.13
N GLU A 207 -0.03 -17.21 14.44
CA GLU A 207 -0.85 -18.13 13.65
C GLU A 207 -2.02 -18.76 14.42
N PRO A 208 -1.82 -19.44 15.57
CA PRO A 208 -2.92 -20.11 16.27
C PRO A 208 -3.99 -19.14 16.79
N VAL A 209 -3.67 -17.86 16.96
CA VAL A 209 -4.61 -16.82 17.39
C VAL A 209 -5.41 -16.27 16.20
N LEU A 210 -4.75 -16.05 15.06
CA LEU A 210 -5.34 -15.34 13.92
C LEU A 210 -5.96 -16.28 12.87
N ARG A 211 -5.44 -17.50 12.73
CA ARG A 211 -5.96 -18.51 11.80
C ARG A 211 -7.44 -18.82 12.05
N PRO A 212 -7.94 -18.99 13.30
CA PRO A 212 -9.36 -19.22 13.54
C PRO A 212 -10.29 -18.06 13.12
N ILE A 213 -9.76 -16.83 13.02
CA ILE A 213 -10.53 -15.61 12.69
C ILE A 213 -10.47 -15.32 11.18
N LEU A 214 -9.29 -15.51 10.60
CA LEU A 214 -9.00 -15.13 9.21
C LEU A 214 -9.15 -16.27 8.22
N GLY A 215 -8.99 -17.52 8.67
CA GLY A 215 -8.95 -18.70 7.81
C GLY A 215 -7.88 -18.56 6.73
N ASP A 216 -8.31 -18.73 5.48
CA ASP A 216 -7.45 -18.65 4.29
C ASP A 216 -6.99 -17.22 3.97
N ARG A 217 -7.58 -16.20 4.59
CA ARG A 217 -7.15 -14.81 4.43
C ARG A 217 -5.80 -14.54 5.10
N LEU A 218 -5.33 -15.42 6.00
CA LEU A 218 -4.06 -15.24 6.69
C LEU A 218 -2.88 -15.78 5.87
N ILE A 219 -1.99 -14.88 5.46
CA ILE A 219 -0.77 -15.19 4.72
C ILE A 219 0.43 -14.88 5.63
N LEU A 220 1.30 -15.88 5.81
CA LEU A 220 2.49 -15.77 6.66
C LEU A 220 3.74 -15.78 5.79
N THR A 221 4.61 -14.79 5.96
CA THR A 221 5.81 -14.60 5.15
C THR A 221 7.07 -14.61 6.03
N LEU A 222 7.89 -15.64 5.77
CA LEU A 222 9.27 -15.83 6.18
C LEU A 222 10.19 -14.62 6.00
N GLU A 223 10.41 -13.72 6.98
CA GLU A 223 11.51 -12.75 6.88
C GLU A 223 12.77 -13.30 7.55
N ILE A 224 13.74 -13.75 6.74
CA ILE A 224 15.03 -14.25 7.24
C ILE A 224 15.88 -13.07 7.72
N ILE A 225 15.71 -12.72 9.00
CA ILE A 225 16.58 -11.77 9.69
C ILE A 225 17.95 -12.43 9.79
N HIS A 226 18.93 -11.94 9.01
CA HIS A 226 20.32 -12.37 9.18
C HIS A 226 20.75 -12.03 10.61
N PRO A 227 21.24 -13.01 11.40
CA PRO A 227 21.67 -12.74 12.76
C PRO A 227 22.77 -11.69 12.74
N ARG A 228 22.63 -10.67 13.59
CA ARG A 228 23.67 -9.66 13.83
C ARG A 228 25.00 -10.39 14.03
N ARG A 229 26.00 -10.15 13.17
CA ARG A 229 27.39 -10.44 13.54
C ARG A 229 27.67 -9.60 14.79
N ARG A 230 27.91 -10.30 15.90
CA ARG A 230 28.26 -9.72 17.20
C ARG A 230 29.54 -8.90 17.09
#